data_AF-A0A3S4FNJ1-F1
#
_entry.id   AF-A0A3S4FNJ1-F1
#
_cell.length_a   1.000
_cell.length_b   1.000
_cell.length_c   1.000
_cell.angle_alpha   90.00
_cell.angle_beta   90.00
_cell.angle_gamma   90.00
#
_symmetry.space_group_name_H-M   'P 1'
#
loop_
_entity.id
_entity.type
_entity.pdbx_description
1 polymer ?
#
loop_
_entity_poly.entity_id
_entity_poly.type
_entity_poly.pdbx_seq_one_letter_code
_entity_poly.pdbx_strand_id
1 'polypeptide(L)'
;MTAHLSGHEVSRINRGGITAMTAHQAVELFDTALLTDHPVVMAARLDRSALANPVTNQQLPPLFTNLIHHPRRRLITNTDAATQSISKLTQRLHGLTTTERHQVLVELVCAQIAAVLGHPDPQNITPQQAFQDLGFDSLTAVELRNRLKTTTGLTLSPTLIFDYPTPTAVADHLDQQLTGLTEPITTPTRTQPSIDEPIAIVGMGCRFPGGVHSPTGLWDMLANSRDVISQFPTDRAGTSNTSMTPTPTRWGKTYTRYGGFIHDAGDFDAGFSGSHPQKH
;
A
#
# COMPACT_ATOMS: atom_id res chain seq x y z
N MET A 1 28.36 -0.07 7.99
CA MET A 1 27.06 0.60 8.20
C MET A 1 26.00 -0.36 8.79
N THR A 2 26.31 -1.08 9.85
CA THR A 2 25.37 -2.04 10.50
C THR A 2 25.31 -1.88 12.02
N ALA A 3 26.09 -0.96 12.59
CA ALA A 3 26.23 -0.77 14.03
C ALA A 3 24.99 -0.14 14.71
N HIS A 4 24.03 0.37 13.93
CA HIS A 4 22.78 0.96 14.43
C HIS A 4 21.54 0.08 14.18
N LEU A 5 21.72 -1.12 13.61
CA LEU A 5 20.59 -2.02 13.35
C LEU A 5 20.25 -2.79 14.62
N SER A 6 19.01 -2.66 15.07
CA SER A 6 18.43 -3.48 16.14
C SER A 6 18.40 -4.96 15.73
N GLY A 7 18.38 -5.88 16.70
CA GLY A 7 18.35 -7.33 16.42
C GLY A 7 17.17 -7.76 15.54
N HIS A 8 16.04 -7.04 15.60
CA HIS A 8 14.87 -7.25 14.75
C HIS A 8 15.14 -6.84 13.30
N GLU A 9 15.84 -5.73 13.07
CA GLU A 9 16.21 -5.29 11.71
C GLU A 9 17.22 -6.23 11.05
N VAL A 10 18.18 -6.76 11.81
CA VAL A 10 19.13 -7.76 11.32
C VAL A 10 18.41 -9.06 10.95
N SER A 11 17.48 -9.51 11.79
CA SER A 11 16.67 -10.71 11.55
C SER A 11 15.73 -10.56 10.35
N ARG A 12 15.24 -9.34 10.10
CA ARG A 12 14.44 -8.99 8.93
C ARG A 12 15.25 -8.98 7.64
N ILE A 13 16.43 -8.34 7.66
CA ILE A 13 17.36 -8.31 6.51
C ILE A 13 17.75 -9.74 6.11
N ASN A 14 18.12 -10.58 7.08
CA ASN A 14 18.49 -11.97 6.84
C ASN A 14 17.34 -12.81 6.23
N ARG A 15 16.08 -12.59 6.64
CA ARG A 15 14.90 -13.26 6.04
C ARG A 15 14.66 -12.87 4.59
N GLY A 16 15.04 -11.64 4.20
CA GLY A 16 14.97 -11.14 2.83
C GLY A 16 16.09 -11.65 1.90
N GLY A 17 16.98 -12.53 2.39
CA GLY A 17 18.05 -13.13 1.59
C GLY A 17 19.32 -12.28 1.45
N ILE A 18 19.36 -11.10 2.09
CA ILE A 18 20.56 -10.27 2.21
C ILE A 18 21.09 -10.43 3.63
N THR A 19 22.36 -10.72 3.82
CA THR A 19 22.95 -10.88 5.16
C THR A 19 23.75 -9.64 5.56
N ALA A 20 23.66 -9.25 6.83
CA ALA A 20 24.48 -8.18 7.37
C ALA A 20 25.99 -8.49 7.24
N MET A 21 26.76 -7.50 6.80
CA MET A 21 28.21 -7.60 6.59
C MET A 21 28.97 -6.88 7.72
N THR A 22 30.17 -7.37 8.05
CA THR A 22 31.05 -6.63 8.95
C THR A 22 31.64 -5.41 8.23
N ALA A 23 32.10 -4.41 8.99
CA ALA A 23 32.72 -3.22 8.41
C ALA A 23 33.96 -3.58 7.56
N HIS A 24 34.78 -4.52 8.05
CA HIS A 24 35.95 -5.02 7.31
C HIS A 24 35.56 -5.62 5.95
N GLN A 25 34.55 -6.49 5.94
CA GLN A 25 34.06 -7.12 4.69
C GLN A 25 33.48 -6.09 3.70
N ALA A 26 32.83 -5.04 4.22
CA ALA A 26 32.28 -3.98 3.36
C ALA A 26 33.38 -3.13 2.70
N VAL A 27 34.46 -2.83 3.42
CA VAL A 27 35.61 -2.07 2.87
C VAL A 27 36.36 -2.89 1.82
N GLU A 28 36.58 -4.18 2.08
CA GLU A 28 37.24 -5.07 1.11
C GLU A 28 36.47 -5.17 -0.22
N LEU A 29 35.13 -5.23 -0.15
CA LEU A 29 34.29 -5.22 -1.35
C LEU A 29 34.22 -3.85 -2.03
N PHE A 30 34.36 -2.76 -1.28
CA PHE A 30 34.47 -1.42 -1.84
C PHE A 30 35.75 -1.27 -2.66
N ASP A 31 36.89 -1.72 -2.13
CA ASP A 31 38.17 -1.73 -2.85
C ASP A 31 38.09 -2.58 -4.12
N THR A 32 37.40 -3.72 -4.04
CA THR A 32 37.15 -4.58 -5.21
C THR A 32 36.26 -3.89 -6.25
N ALA A 33 35.25 -3.13 -5.82
CA ALA A 33 34.34 -2.40 -6.73
C ALA A 33 35.07 -1.30 -7.51
N LEU A 34 36.05 -0.63 -6.90
CA LEU A 34 36.89 0.38 -7.55
C LEU A 34 37.73 -0.18 -8.72
N LEU A 35 37.94 -1.49 -8.75
CA LEU A 35 38.67 -2.19 -9.80
C LEU A 35 37.78 -2.65 -10.97
N THR A 36 36.47 -2.37 -10.91
CA THR A 36 35.53 -2.77 -11.96
C THR A 36 35.11 -1.59 -12.83
N ASP A 37 34.99 -1.80 -14.14
CA ASP A 37 34.57 -0.76 -15.11
C ASP A 37 33.05 -0.49 -15.12
N HIS A 38 32.35 -0.78 -14.02
CA HIS A 38 30.90 -0.59 -13.93
C HIS A 38 30.57 0.75 -13.26
N PRO A 39 29.70 1.58 -13.86
CA PRO A 39 29.43 2.93 -13.38
C PRO A 39 28.66 2.98 -12.04
N VAL A 40 27.95 1.91 -11.70
CA VAL A 40 27.23 1.76 -10.44
C VAL A 40 27.36 0.32 -9.97
N VAL A 41 27.94 0.12 -8.79
CA VAL A 41 28.16 -1.21 -8.18
C VAL A 41 27.55 -1.22 -6.78
N MET A 42 26.84 -2.30 -6.45
CA MET A 42 26.28 -2.55 -5.13
C MET A 42 26.89 -3.83 -4.57
N ALA A 43 27.56 -3.74 -3.42
CA ALA A 43 28.05 -4.89 -2.68
C ALA A 43 26.97 -5.38 -1.69
N ALA A 44 26.53 -6.62 -1.84
CA ALA A 44 25.59 -7.27 -0.93
C ALA A 44 25.98 -8.73 -0.70
N ARG A 45 25.93 -9.19 0.55
CA ARG A 45 26.10 -10.60 0.88
C ARG A 45 24.75 -11.30 0.74
N LEU A 46 24.67 -12.29 -0.15
CA LEU A 46 23.44 -13.00 -0.45
C LEU A 46 23.45 -14.38 0.21
N ASP A 47 22.40 -14.70 0.95
CA ASP A 47 22.14 -16.06 1.44
C ASP A 47 21.24 -16.78 0.43
N ARG A 48 21.86 -17.59 -0.43
CA ARG A 48 21.15 -18.35 -1.47
C ARG A 48 20.14 -19.34 -0.90
N SER A 49 20.35 -19.84 0.33
CA SER A 49 19.44 -20.78 0.97
C SER A 49 18.17 -20.08 1.45
N ALA A 50 18.30 -18.86 1.98
CA ALA A 50 17.17 -18.00 2.36
C ALA A 50 16.40 -17.49 1.13
N LEU A 51 17.10 -17.14 0.04
CA LEU A 51 16.49 -16.74 -1.25
C LEU A 51 15.70 -17.89 -1.91
N ALA A 52 16.16 -19.13 -1.77
CA ALA A 52 15.49 -20.31 -2.32
C ALA A 52 14.26 -20.76 -1.50
N ASN A 53 13.99 -20.13 -0.35
CA ASN A 53 12.83 -20.47 0.48
C ASN A 53 11.52 -20.07 -0.24
N PRO A 54 10.57 -21.00 -0.46
CA PRO A 54 9.33 -20.72 -1.19
C PRO A 54 8.46 -19.61 -0.60
N VAL A 55 8.57 -19.33 0.71
CA VAL A 55 7.85 -18.22 1.37
C VAL A 55 8.46 -16.87 0.99
N THR A 56 9.79 -16.76 0.98
CA THR A 56 10.51 -15.53 0.59
C THR A 56 10.45 -15.30 -0.92
N ASN A 57 10.43 -16.39 -1.71
CA ASN A 57 10.47 -16.38 -3.17
C ASN A 57 9.24 -15.69 -3.82
N GLN A 58 8.10 -15.61 -3.12
CA GLN A 58 6.92 -14.87 -3.59
C GLN A 58 7.03 -13.35 -3.41
N GLN A 59 8.03 -12.87 -2.67
CA GLN A 59 8.24 -11.45 -2.34
C GLN A 59 9.61 -10.94 -2.79
N LEU A 60 10.37 -11.72 -3.57
CA LEU A 60 11.67 -11.29 -4.05
C LEU A 60 11.53 -10.18 -5.10
N PRO A 61 12.25 -9.05 -4.92
CA PRO A 61 12.40 -8.08 -5.99
C PRO A 61 12.91 -8.74 -7.28
N PRO A 62 12.43 -8.30 -8.47
CA PRO A 62 12.75 -8.93 -9.76
C PRO A 62 14.25 -9.07 -10.06
N LEU A 63 15.08 -8.21 -9.44
CA LEU A 63 16.53 -8.26 -9.56
C LEU A 63 17.16 -9.55 -9.01
N PHE A 64 16.50 -10.22 -8.06
CA PHE A 64 17.03 -11.45 -7.43
C PHE A 64 16.60 -12.73 -8.15
N THR A 65 15.61 -12.67 -9.05
CA THR A 65 15.08 -13.87 -9.73
C THR A 65 16.12 -14.55 -10.62
N ASN A 66 17.05 -13.79 -11.21
CA ASN A 66 18.13 -14.32 -12.05
C ASN A 66 19.29 -14.94 -11.25
N LEU A 67 19.40 -14.62 -9.96
CA LEU A 67 20.45 -15.14 -9.07
C LEU A 67 20.13 -16.55 -8.53
N ILE A 68 18.87 -16.98 -8.66
CA ILE A 68 18.38 -18.28 -8.20
C ILE A 68 18.10 -19.12 -9.45
N HIS A 69 18.96 -20.10 -9.74
CA HIS A 69 18.69 -21.05 -10.81
C HIS A 69 17.48 -21.92 -10.44
N HIS A 70 16.34 -21.67 -11.07
CA HIS A 70 15.18 -22.55 -10.93
C HIS A 70 15.34 -23.76 -11.87
N PRO A 71 15.27 -25.02 -11.38
CA PRO A 71 14.85 -26.10 -12.26
C PRO A 71 13.41 -25.77 -12.69
N ARG A 72 13.14 -25.73 -14.01
CA ARG A 72 11.83 -25.46 -14.61
C ARG A 72 10.74 -26.30 -13.91
N ARG A 73 10.10 -25.74 -12.89
CA ARG A 73 8.98 -26.36 -12.18
C ARG A 73 7.71 -25.85 -12.83
N ARG A 74 6.96 -26.81 -13.38
CA ARG A 74 5.62 -26.69 -13.96
C ARG A 74 4.75 -25.78 -13.08
N LEU A 75 4.18 -24.76 -13.70
CA LEU A 75 3.28 -23.76 -13.11
C LEU A 75 2.11 -24.48 -12.41
N ILE A 76 2.18 -24.65 -11.09
CA ILE A 76 1.00 -24.93 -10.27
C ILE A 76 0.35 -23.57 -10.09
N THR A 77 -0.90 -23.44 -10.51
CA THR A 77 -1.61 -22.17 -10.44
C THR A 77 -1.79 -21.78 -8.97
N ASN A 78 -1.49 -20.53 -8.59
CA ASN A 78 -1.70 -20.03 -7.23
C ASN A 78 -3.16 -20.21 -6.75
N THR A 79 -4.08 -20.40 -7.69
CA THR A 79 -5.48 -20.74 -7.48
C THR A 79 -5.63 -22.07 -6.74
N ASP A 80 -4.92 -23.13 -7.16
CA ASP A 80 -5.05 -24.47 -6.55
C ASP A 80 -4.59 -24.47 -5.08
N ALA A 81 -3.50 -23.76 -4.78
CA ALA A 81 -2.99 -23.62 -3.42
C ALA A 81 -3.92 -22.79 -2.52
N ALA A 82 -4.47 -21.69 -3.04
CA ALA A 82 -5.43 -20.86 -2.32
C ALA A 82 -6.73 -21.62 -2.04
N THR A 83 -7.25 -22.37 -3.02
CA THR A 83 -8.45 -23.21 -2.84
C THR A 83 -8.24 -24.31 -1.80
N GLN A 84 -7.05 -24.92 -1.76
CA GLN A 84 -6.69 -25.89 -0.72
C GLN A 84 -6.58 -25.26 0.68
N SER A 85 -6.01 -24.05 0.79
CA SER A 85 -5.94 -23.31 2.06
C SER A 85 -7.32 -22.95 2.60
N ILE A 86 -8.20 -22.41 1.74
CA ILE A 86 -9.61 -22.12 2.10
C ILE A 86 -10.27 -23.42 2.58
N SER A 87 -10.20 -24.50 1.80
CA SER A 87 -10.85 -25.77 2.14
C SER A 87 -10.39 -26.35 3.49
N LYS A 88 -9.08 -26.31 3.80
CA LYS A 88 -8.54 -26.76 5.09
C LYS A 88 -9.03 -25.90 6.26
N LEU A 89 -9.08 -24.58 6.07
CA LEU A 89 -9.54 -23.65 7.09
C LEU A 89 -11.05 -23.82 7.31
N THR A 90 -11.86 -23.87 6.26
CA THR A 90 -13.30 -24.14 6.33
C THR A 90 -13.60 -25.48 7.00
N GLN A 91 -12.84 -26.54 6.71
CA GLN A 91 -12.98 -27.84 7.37
C GLN A 91 -12.69 -27.77 8.87
N ARG A 92 -11.71 -26.96 9.29
CA ARG A 92 -11.36 -26.75 10.70
C ARG A 92 -12.39 -25.90 11.46
N LEU A 93 -13.07 -25.00 10.74
CA LEU A 93 -14.15 -24.19 11.31
C LEU A 93 -15.53 -24.88 11.24
N HIS A 94 -15.66 -25.95 10.46
CA HIS A 94 -16.91 -26.68 10.30
C HIS A 94 -17.31 -27.39 11.60
N GLY A 95 -18.50 -27.09 12.11
CA GLY A 95 -19.02 -27.66 13.36
C GLY A 95 -18.65 -26.88 14.63
N LEU A 96 -17.86 -25.81 14.53
CA LEU A 96 -17.60 -24.89 15.64
C LEU A 96 -18.72 -23.85 15.79
N THR A 97 -19.03 -23.50 17.03
CA THR A 97 -19.90 -22.37 17.34
C THR A 97 -19.24 -21.05 16.93
N THR A 98 -20.03 -19.97 16.77
CA THR A 98 -19.51 -18.65 16.38
C THR A 98 -18.40 -18.17 17.33
N THR A 99 -18.55 -18.42 18.63
CA THR A 99 -17.56 -18.04 19.65
C THR A 99 -16.24 -18.82 19.50
N GLU A 100 -16.33 -20.14 19.32
CA GLU A 100 -15.15 -20.99 19.13
C GLU A 100 -14.43 -20.68 17.81
N ARG A 101 -15.20 -20.39 16.75
CA ARG A 101 -14.66 -20.00 15.45
C ARG A 101 -13.89 -18.69 15.53
N HIS A 102 -14.48 -17.68 16.18
CA HIS A 102 -13.81 -16.40 16.41
C HIS A 102 -12.52 -16.57 17.21
N GLN A 103 -12.52 -17.40 18.27
CA GLN A 103 -11.32 -17.67 19.07
C GLN A 103 -10.19 -18.30 18.22
N VAL A 104 -10.52 -19.29 17.38
CA VAL A 104 -9.55 -19.92 16.47
C VAL A 104 -8.99 -18.91 15.45
N LEU A 105 -9.81 -17.99 14.95
CA LEU A 105 -9.37 -16.95 14.02
C LEU A 105 -8.47 -15.91 14.70
N VAL A 106 -8.79 -15.50 15.92
CA VAL A 106 -7.94 -14.60 16.72
C VAL A 106 -6.58 -15.26 16.97
N GLU A 107 -6.55 -16.54 17.36
CA GLU A 107 -5.29 -17.28 17.54
C GLU A 107 -4.47 -17.34 16.25
N LEU A 108 -5.11 -17.57 15.11
CA LEU A 108 -4.45 -17.57 13.80
C LEU A 108 -3.83 -16.19 13.49
N VAL A 109 -4.58 -15.11 13.69
CA VAL A 109 -4.10 -13.75 13.44
C VAL A 109 -2.93 -13.41 14.36
N CYS A 110 -3.04 -13.69 15.67
CA CYS A 110 -1.95 -13.47 16.63
C CYS A 110 -0.69 -14.29 16.28
N ALA A 111 -0.83 -15.53 15.82
CA ALA A 111 0.30 -16.33 15.35
C ALA A 111 1.00 -15.72 14.13
N GLN A 112 0.24 -15.18 13.17
CA GLN A 112 0.82 -14.49 12.02
C GLN A 112 1.53 -13.20 12.42
N ILE A 113 0.94 -12.43 13.34
CA ILE A 113 1.53 -11.21 13.89
C ILE A 113 2.86 -11.50 14.57
N ALA A 114 2.89 -12.48 15.49
CA ALA A 114 4.10 -12.87 16.20
C ALA A 114 5.21 -13.26 15.23
N ALA A 115 4.88 -14.02 14.19
CA ALA A 115 5.87 -14.46 13.22
C ALA A 115 6.34 -13.33 12.26
N VAL A 116 5.56 -12.26 12.04
CA VAL A 116 6.01 -11.05 11.32
C VAL A 116 6.98 -10.26 12.21
N LEU A 117 6.56 -9.96 13.45
CA LEU A 117 7.35 -9.19 14.42
C LEU A 117 8.59 -9.95 14.94
N GLY A 118 8.64 -11.27 14.74
CA GLY A 118 9.74 -12.12 15.20
C GLY A 118 9.62 -12.53 16.66
N HIS A 119 8.42 -12.47 17.24
CA HIS A 119 8.15 -12.99 18.58
C HIS A 119 8.04 -14.52 18.54
N PRO A 120 8.74 -15.24 19.44
CA PRO A 120 8.68 -16.71 19.49
C PRO A 120 7.35 -17.23 20.03
N ASP A 121 6.61 -16.41 20.79
CA ASP A 121 5.34 -16.79 21.41
C ASP A 121 4.18 -15.88 20.94
N PRO A 122 3.16 -16.44 20.27
CA PRO A 122 1.92 -15.75 19.94
C PRO A 122 1.12 -15.22 21.14
N GLN A 123 1.30 -15.80 22.33
CA GLN A 123 0.55 -15.40 23.53
C GLN A 123 0.95 -14.02 24.07
N ASN A 124 2.10 -13.49 23.67
CA ASN A 124 2.53 -12.14 24.03
C ASN A 124 1.82 -11.04 23.22
N ILE A 125 1.03 -11.40 22.20
CA ILE A 125 0.28 -10.43 21.39
C ILE A 125 -1.10 -10.21 22.02
N THR A 126 -1.35 -9.00 22.52
CA THR A 126 -2.66 -8.62 23.05
C THR A 126 -3.66 -8.41 21.90
N PRO A 127 -4.76 -9.19 21.81
CA PRO A 127 -5.68 -9.15 20.67
C PRO A 127 -6.42 -7.83 20.47
N GLN A 128 -6.57 -7.05 21.54
CA GLN A 128 -7.26 -5.75 21.54
C GLN A 128 -6.31 -4.57 21.34
N GLN A 129 -5.00 -4.79 21.36
CA GLN A 129 -4.02 -3.72 21.18
C GLN A 129 -3.94 -3.30 19.72
N ALA A 130 -3.80 -1.99 19.48
CA ALA A 130 -3.69 -1.47 18.14
C ALA A 130 -2.39 -1.91 17.46
N PHE A 131 -2.44 -2.15 16.15
CA PHE A 131 -1.25 -2.52 15.38
C PHE A 131 -0.11 -1.50 15.50
N GLN A 132 -0.43 -0.20 15.61
CA GLN A 132 0.55 0.87 15.78
C GLN A 132 1.34 0.71 17.09
N ASP A 133 0.66 0.36 18.18
CA ASP A 133 1.29 0.16 19.49
C ASP A 133 2.08 -1.17 19.56
N LEU A 134 1.77 -2.12 18.68
CA LEU A 134 2.51 -3.38 18.50
C LEU A 134 3.76 -3.20 17.61
N GLY A 135 4.00 -2.00 17.09
CA GLY A 135 5.16 -1.70 16.25
C GLY A 135 4.99 -2.04 14.77
N PHE A 136 3.76 -2.06 14.25
CA PHE A 136 3.53 -2.20 12.81
C PHE A 136 3.87 -0.91 12.05
N ASP A 137 4.58 -1.09 10.96
CA ASP A 137 4.92 -0.09 9.94
C ASP A 137 4.29 -0.43 8.58
N SER A 138 4.56 0.39 7.56
CA SER A 138 4.01 0.18 6.21
C SER A 138 4.48 -1.12 5.54
N LEU A 139 5.63 -1.69 5.93
CA LEU A 139 6.19 -2.89 5.32
C LEU A 139 5.66 -4.18 5.99
N THR A 140 5.63 -4.20 7.32
CA THR A 140 5.06 -5.28 8.15
C THR A 140 3.56 -5.45 7.92
N ALA A 141 2.85 -4.36 7.61
CA ALA A 141 1.46 -4.39 7.15
C ALA A 141 1.27 -5.26 5.90
N VAL A 142 2.14 -5.06 4.90
CA VAL A 142 2.09 -5.81 3.64
C VAL A 142 2.49 -7.27 3.85
N GLU A 143 3.47 -7.53 4.72
CA GLU A 143 3.89 -8.88 5.07
C GLU A 143 2.78 -9.67 5.78
N LEU A 144 2.13 -9.07 6.78
CA LEU A 144 0.98 -9.67 7.48
C LEU A 144 -0.16 -9.98 6.49
N ARG A 145 -0.52 -9.03 5.61
CA ARG A 145 -1.54 -9.24 4.59
C ARG A 145 -1.20 -10.42 3.68
N ASN A 146 0.04 -10.51 3.20
CA ASN A 146 0.47 -11.60 2.31
C ASN A 146 0.40 -12.95 3.01
N ARG A 147 0.82 -13.02 4.28
CA ARG A 147 0.77 -14.24 5.08
C ARG A 147 -0.65 -14.69 5.39
N LEU A 148 -1.53 -13.75 5.76
CA LEU A 148 -2.94 -14.03 5.94
C LEU A 148 -3.55 -14.52 4.63
N LYS A 149 -3.30 -13.86 3.49
CA LYS A 149 -3.74 -14.31 2.17
C LYS A 149 -3.28 -15.74 1.85
N THR A 150 -2.05 -16.12 2.15
CA THR A 150 -1.55 -17.48 1.90
C THR A 150 -2.22 -18.52 2.80
N THR A 151 -2.50 -18.16 4.05
CA THR A 151 -3.05 -19.06 5.07
C THR A 151 -4.55 -19.24 4.94
N THR A 152 -5.28 -18.15 4.65
CA THR A 152 -6.74 -18.15 4.52
C THR A 152 -7.20 -18.34 3.08
N GLY A 153 -6.32 -18.11 2.10
CA GLY A 153 -6.63 -18.09 0.67
C GLY A 153 -7.53 -16.93 0.23
N LEU A 154 -7.87 -16.00 1.14
CA LEU A 154 -8.73 -14.85 0.85
C LEU A 154 -7.97 -13.73 0.15
N THR A 155 -8.67 -12.97 -0.69
CA THR A 155 -8.18 -11.72 -1.26
C THR A 155 -8.38 -10.57 -0.26
N LEU A 156 -7.31 -10.19 0.44
CA LEU A 156 -7.34 -9.15 1.47
C LEU A 156 -6.94 -7.77 0.93
N SER A 157 -7.60 -6.72 1.42
CA SER A 157 -7.32 -5.33 1.03
C SER A 157 -5.88 -4.91 1.37
N PRO A 158 -5.23 -4.05 0.57
CA PRO A 158 -3.97 -3.40 0.94
C PRO A 158 -4.09 -2.52 2.21
N THR A 159 -5.29 -2.06 2.54
CA THR A 159 -5.58 -1.19 3.70
C THR A 159 -6.03 -1.96 4.95
N LEU A 160 -5.95 -3.30 4.95
CA LEU A 160 -6.51 -4.16 6.00
C LEU A 160 -6.25 -3.70 7.44
N ILE A 161 -5.00 -3.36 7.78
CA ILE A 161 -4.64 -2.96 9.15
C ILE A 161 -5.12 -1.55 9.54
N PHE A 162 -5.50 -0.73 8.56
CA PHE A 162 -6.05 0.60 8.79
C PHE A 162 -7.57 0.53 8.95
N ASP A 163 -8.22 -0.32 8.15
CA ASP A 163 -9.66 -0.57 8.24
C ASP A 163 -10.01 -1.36 9.51
N TYR A 164 -9.10 -2.25 9.93
CA TYR A 164 -9.22 -3.11 11.10
C TYR A 164 -7.98 -2.96 11.98
N PRO A 165 -7.95 -1.97 12.90
CA PRO A 165 -6.74 -1.57 13.61
C PRO A 165 -6.30 -2.52 14.72
N THR A 166 -7.06 -3.59 15.01
CA THR A 166 -6.74 -4.57 16.04
C THR A 166 -6.78 -6.01 15.50
N PRO A 167 -6.00 -6.93 16.09
CA PRO A 167 -6.04 -8.36 15.77
C PRO A 167 -7.45 -8.96 15.83
N THR A 168 -8.26 -8.59 16.83
CA THR A 168 -9.66 -9.03 16.95
C THR A 168 -10.52 -8.53 15.79
N ALA A 169 -10.38 -7.26 15.38
CA ALA A 169 -11.12 -6.71 14.26
C ALA A 169 -10.76 -7.38 12.92
N VAL A 170 -9.49 -7.76 12.73
CA VAL A 170 -9.07 -8.56 11.57
C VAL A 170 -9.69 -9.96 11.62
N ALA A 171 -9.74 -10.60 12.79
CA ALA A 171 -10.36 -11.92 12.95
C ALA A 171 -11.87 -11.89 12.63
N ASP A 172 -12.59 -10.85 13.06
CA ASP A 172 -14.00 -10.64 12.72
C ASP A 172 -14.21 -10.45 11.21
N HIS A 173 -13.35 -9.67 10.57
CA HIS A 173 -13.40 -9.49 9.12
C HIS A 173 -13.16 -10.81 8.37
N LEU A 174 -12.19 -11.62 8.83
CA LEU A 174 -11.94 -12.94 8.26
C LEU A 174 -13.13 -13.88 8.45
N ASP A 175 -13.79 -13.85 9.62
CA ASP A 175 -14.97 -14.68 9.89
C ASP A 175 -16.12 -14.32 8.94
N GLN A 176 -16.38 -13.02 8.75
CA GLN A 176 -17.40 -12.53 7.80
C GLN A 176 -17.10 -12.94 6.35
N GLN A 177 -15.83 -12.90 5.93
CA GLN A 177 -15.43 -13.33 4.59
C GLN A 177 -15.58 -14.84 4.39
N LEU A 178 -15.29 -15.64 5.43
CA LEU A 178 -15.39 -17.11 5.36
C LEU A 178 -16.84 -17.61 5.46
N THR A 179 -17.68 -16.92 6.25
CA THR A 179 -19.11 -17.24 6.40
C THR A 179 -19.97 -16.65 5.29
N GLY A 180 -19.60 -15.49 4.75
CA GLY A 180 -20.23 -14.86 3.59
C GLY A 180 -20.08 -15.66 2.30
N LEU A 181 -19.18 -16.66 2.26
CA LEU A 181 -19.08 -17.66 1.18
C LEU A 181 -20.15 -18.77 1.29
N THR A 182 -20.89 -18.86 2.41
CA THR A 182 -21.87 -19.93 2.70
C THR A 182 -23.33 -19.45 2.61
N GLU A 183 -23.60 -18.15 2.69
CA GLU A 183 -24.92 -17.60 2.34
C GLU A 183 -25.02 -17.34 0.82
N PRO A 184 -26.11 -17.74 0.15
CA PRO A 184 -26.33 -17.42 -1.26
C PRO A 184 -26.71 -15.94 -1.38
N ILE A 185 -25.73 -15.05 -1.23
CA ILE A 185 -25.86 -13.68 -1.69
C ILE A 185 -25.67 -13.76 -3.20
N THR A 186 -26.73 -13.47 -3.95
CA THR A 186 -26.68 -13.23 -5.39
C THR A 186 -25.77 -12.02 -5.62
N THR A 187 -24.47 -12.24 -5.63
CA THR A 187 -23.48 -11.23 -5.95
C THR A 187 -23.53 -11.05 -7.45
N PRO A 188 -23.81 -9.84 -7.98
CA PRO A 188 -23.69 -9.62 -9.41
C PRO A 188 -22.25 -9.95 -9.79
N THR A 189 -22.07 -10.88 -10.71
CA THR A 189 -20.77 -11.21 -11.28
C THR A 189 -20.16 -9.91 -11.82
N ARG A 190 -19.16 -9.39 -11.12
CA ARG A 190 -18.40 -8.24 -11.60
C ARG A 190 -17.46 -8.74 -12.67
N THR A 191 -17.83 -8.54 -13.93
CA THR A 191 -16.94 -8.75 -15.06
C THR A 191 -15.67 -7.93 -14.83
N GLN A 192 -14.52 -8.60 -14.80
CA GLN A 192 -13.25 -7.90 -14.82
C GLN A 192 -13.12 -7.21 -16.18
N PRO A 193 -12.90 -5.88 -16.23
CA PRO A 193 -12.76 -5.20 -17.50
C PRO A 193 -11.55 -5.76 -18.24
N SER A 194 -11.74 -6.14 -19.51
CA SER A 194 -10.61 -6.42 -20.38
C SER A 194 -9.88 -5.10 -20.66
N ILE A 195 -8.57 -5.17 -20.93
CA ILE A 195 -7.77 -3.98 -21.24
C ILE A 195 -8.32 -3.22 -22.47
N ASP A 196 -9.07 -3.93 -23.33
CA ASP A 196 -9.68 -3.40 -24.56
C ASP A 196 -11.17 -3.00 -24.39
N GLU A 197 -11.72 -2.99 -23.18
CA GLU A 197 -13.10 -2.59 -22.96
C GLU A 197 -13.26 -1.05 -23.00
N PRO A 198 -14.18 -0.50 -23.83
CA PRO A 198 -14.38 0.93 -23.93
C PRO A 198 -15.01 1.50 -22.65
N ILE A 199 -14.37 2.53 -22.09
CA ILE A 199 -14.86 3.24 -20.90
C ILE A 199 -15.95 4.24 -21.31
N ALA A 200 -17.15 4.09 -20.73
CA ALA A 200 -18.22 5.06 -20.90
C ALA A 200 -18.04 6.25 -19.94
N ILE A 201 -17.99 7.47 -20.48
CA ILE A 201 -18.05 8.72 -19.71
C ILE A 201 -19.53 9.06 -19.53
N VAL A 202 -20.07 8.85 -18.33
CA VAL A 202 -21.50 9.02 -18.02
C VAL A 202 -21.86 10.41 -17.46
N GLY A 203 -20.86 11.23 -17.17
CA GLY A 203 -21.06 12.59 -16.66
C GLY A 203 -19.76 13.36 -16.53
N MET A 204 -19.87 14.69 -16.45
CA MET A 204 -18.75 15.61 -16.29
C MET A 204 -19.16 16.77 -15.36
N GLY A 205 -18.40 16.98 -14.29
CA GLY A 205 -18.47 18.19 -13.47
C GLY A 205 -17.34 19.14 -13.85
N CYS A 206 -17.64 20.44 -14.01
CA CYS A 206 -16.67 21.41 -14.51
C CYS A 206 -16.52 22.60 -13.54
N ARG A 207 -15.28 22.99 -13.27
CA ARG A 207 -14.91 24.32 -12.77
C ARG A 207 -13.60 24.74 -13.42
N PHE A 208 -13.62 25.80 -14.22
CA PHE A 208 -12.46 26.33 -14.92
C PHE A 208 -12.33 27.85 -14.69
N PRO A 209 -11.15 28.44 -14.98
CA PRO A 209 -10.97 29.89 -14.93
C PRO A 209 -11.96 30.66 -15.81
N GLY A 210 -12.22 31.92 -15.46
CA GLY A 210 -13.15 32.78 -16.20
C GLY A 210 -14.64 32.50 -15.92
N GLY A 211 -14.95 31.88 -14.77
CA GLY A 211 -16.33 31.66 -14.30
C GLY A 211 -17.06 30.50 -15.00
N VAL A 212 -16.31 29.52 -15.49
CA VAL A 212 -16.88 28.39 -16.23
C VAL A 212 -17.19 27.25 -15.27
N HIS A 213 -18.47 26.88 -15.18
CA HIS A 213 -18.96 25.87 -14.22
C HIS A 213 -19.71 24.70 -14.89
N SER A 214 -19.61 24.57 -16.22
CA SER A 214 -20.30 23.51 -16.96
C SER A 214 -19.53 23.09 -18.22
N PRO A 215 -19.80 21.89 -18.76
CA PRO A 215 -19.23 21.44 -20.03
C PRO A 215 -19.57 22.38 -21.19
N THR A 216 -20.81 22.89 -21.22
CA THR A 216 -21.24 23.88 -22.22
C THR A 216 -20.44 25.17 -22.10
N GLY A 217 -20.23 25.68 -20.87
CA GLY A 217 -19.43 26.88 -20.66
C GLY A 217 -17.96 26.69 -21.07
N LEU A 218 -17.40 25.49 -20.90
CA LEU A 218 -16.06 25.16 -21.41
C LEU A 218 -16.04 25.20 -22.93
N TRP A 219 -17.04 24.60 -23.58
CA TRP A 219 -17.15 24.61 -25.03
C TRP A 219 -17.27 26.04 -25.58
N ASP A 220 -18.14 26.86 -24.99
CA ASP A 220 -18.31 28.26 -25.39
C ASP A 220 -17.02 29.06 -25.21
N MET A 221 -16.27 28.83 -24.13
CA MET A 221 -14.98 29.46 -23.89
C MET A 221 -13.97 29.12 -24.99
N LEU A 222 -13.87 27.83 -25.35
CA LEU A 222 -12.96 27.35 -26.40
C LEU A 222 -13.37 27.84 -27.79
N ALA A 223 -14.66 27.72 -28.13
CA ALA A 223 -15.20 28.14 -29.42
C ALA A 223 -15.00 29.65 -29.66
N ASN A 224 -15.12 30.46 -28.60
CA ASN A 224 -14.88 31.90 -28.68
C ASN A 224 -13.44 32.31 -28.37
N SER A 225 -12.51 31.36 -28.17
CA SER A 225 -11.10 31.61 -27.84
C SER A 225 -10.89 32.65 -26.74
N ARG A 226 -11.72 32.61 -25.69
CA ARG A 226 -11.69 33.60 -24.61
C ARG A 226 -10.40 33.46 -23.78
N ASP A 227 -9.70 34.57 -23.60
CA ASP A 227 -8.62 34.67 -22.63
C ASP A 227 -9.21 34.72 -21.20
N VAL A 228 -8.85 33.72 -20.40
CA VAL A 228 -9.30 33.56 -19.01
C VAL A 228 -8.15 33.73 -18.01
N ILE A 229 -7.03 34.29 -18.47
CA ILE A 229 -5.89 34.64 -17.64
C ILE A 229 -6.19 35.94 -16.90
N SER A 230 -6.11 35.87 -15.57
CA SER A 230 -6.29 37.02 -14.69
C SER A 230 -5.05 37.25 -13.84
N GLN A 231 -5.03 38.37 -13.10
CA GLN A 231 -4.08 38.55 -12.02
C GLN A 231 -4.37 37.57 -10.86
N PHE A 232 -3.39 37.41 -9.97
CA PHE A 232 -3.56 36.60 -8.77
C PHE A 232 -4.76 37.06 -7.92
N PRO A 233 -5.61 36.14 -7.45
CA PRO A 233 -6.72 36.47 -6.56
C PRO A 233 -6.23 37.05 -5.22
N THR A 234 -6.87 38.12 -4.76
CA THR A 234 -6.51 38.83 -3.51
C THR A 234 -7.09 38.19 -2.25
N ASP A 235 -8.05 37.28 -2.42
CA ASP A 235 -8.84 36.59 -1.40
C ASP A 235 -8.20 35.27 -0.92
N ARG A 236 -7.08 34.84 -1.52
CA ARG A 236 -6.37 33.63 -1.11
C ARG A 236 -5.30 33.93 -0.06
N ALA A 237 -5.32 33.19 1.05
CA ALA A 237 -4.28 33.27 2.08
C ALA A 237 -2.88 32.99 1.47
N GLY A 238 -1.94 33.94 1.62
CA GLY A 238 -0.56 33.83 1.11
C GLY A 238 -0.24 34.62 -0.16
N THR A 239 -1.21 35.27 -0.83
CA THR A 239 -0.95 36.08 -2.03
C THR A 239 -0.36 37.47 -1.76
N SER A 240 -0.47 37.96 -0.52
CA SER A 240 0.12 39.23 -0.09
C SER A 240 1.65 39.23 0.00
N ASN A 241 2.31 38.07 -0.17
CA ASN A 241 3.76 37.97 0.02
C ASN A 241 4.53 37.17 -1.05
N THR A 242 3.99 37.06 -2.27
CA THR A 242 4.81 36.59 -3.40
C THR A 242 5.79 37.69 -3.77
N SER A 243 6.97 37.67 -3.13
CA SER A 243 8.08 38.56 -3.41
C SER A 243 8.53 38.38 -4.86
N MET A 244 7.96 39.18 -5.77
CA MET A 244 8.27 39.12 -7.18
C MET A 244 9.76 39.32 -7.39
N THR A 245 10.36 38.47 -8.20
CA THR A 245 11.78 38.59 -8.53
C THR A 245 11.94 38.28 -10.01
N PRO A 246 12.66 39.13 -10.77
CA PRO A 246 12.89 38.89 -12.19
C PRO A 246 13.82 37.68 -12.45
N THR A 247 14.40 37.09 -11.41
CA THR A 247 15.31 35.94 -11.50
C THR A 247 14.58 34.63 -11.15
N PRO A 248 14.52 33.65 -12.07
CA PRO A 248 13.71 32.43 -11.94
C PRO A 248 14.20 31.39 -10.91
N THR A 249 15.32 31.63 -10.23
CA THR A 249 16.05 30.60 -9.46
C THR A 249 15.86 30.65 -7.95
N ARG A 250 15.06 31.59 -7.40
CA ARG A 250 14.84 31.67 -5.95
C ARG A 250 13.57 30.90 -5.55
N TRP A 251 13.74 29.89 -4.70
CA TRP A 251 12.62 29.17 -4.08
C TRP A 251 11.67 30.14 -3.37
N GLY A 252 10.36 29.90 -3.51
CA GLY A 252 9.31 30.72 -2.90
C GLY A 252 9.01 32.06 -3.59
N LYS A 253 9.56 32.32 -4.79
CA LYS A 253 9.35 33.57 -5.54
C LYS A 253 8.79 33.30 -6.93
N THR A 254 7.86 34.15 -7.36
CA THR A 254 7.17 34.02 -8.65
C THR A 254 7.58 35.16 -9.58
N TYR A 255 7.79 34.87 -10.86
CA TYR A 255 8.17 35.85 -11.90
C TYR A 255 6.99 36.30 -12.78
N THR A 256 5.82 35.65 -12.69
CA THR A 256 4.58 36.03 -13.39
C THR A 256 3.52 36.60 -12.45
N ARG A 257 2.77 37.60 -12.91
CA ARG A 257 1.58 38.18 -12.21
C ARG A 257 0.26 37.55 -12.67
N TYR A 258 0.29 36.74 -13.71
CA TYR A 258 -0.89 36.31 -14.45
C TYR A 258 -1.01 34.78 -14.49
N GLY A 259 -2.23 34.27 -14.36
CA GLY A 259 -2.55 32.85 -14.43
C GLY A 259 -4.06 32.61 -14.56
N GLY A 260 -4.46 31.38 -14.86
CA GLY A 260 -5.87 30.97 -14.84
C GLY A 260 -6.27 30.52 -13.44
N PHE A 261 -7.19 31.23 -12.80
CA PHE A 261 -7.62 30.94 -11.42
C PHE A 261 -9.10 30.57 -11.33
N ILE A 262 -9.41 29.61 -10.47
CA ILE A 262 -10.78 29.34 -10.02
C ILE A 262 -11.01 30.20 -8.78
N HIS A 263 -11.87 31.22 -8.89
CA HIS A 263 -12.09 32.17 -7.79
C HIS A 263 -12.85 31.51 -6.63
N ASP A 264 -13.91 30.77 -6.91
CA ASP A 264 -14.77 30.14 -5.89
C ASP A 264 -14.25 28.77 -5.41
N ALA A 265 -12.93 28.58 -5.35
CA ALA A 265 -12.35 27.30 -4.95
C ALA A 265 -12.60 26.95 -3.46
N GLY A 266 -12.97 27.95 -2.65
CA GLY A 266 -13.30 27.77 -1.24
C GLY A 266 -14.75 27.40 -0.97
N ASP A 267 -15.63 27.48 -1.97
CA ASP A 267 -17.06 27.25 -1.79
C ASP A 267 -17.35 25.75 -1.65
N PHE A 268 -17.85 25.35 -0.49
CA PHE A 268 -18.21 23.98 -0.17
C PHE A 268 -19.56 23.93 0.53
N ASP A 269 -20.48 23.08 0.04
CA ASP A 269 -21.77 22.86 0.67
C ASP A 269 -21.64 21.83 1.81
N ALA A 270 -21.33 22.33 3.01
CA ALA A 270 -21.22 21.52 4.22
C ALA A 270 -22.56 20.90 4.67
N GLY A 271 -23.69 21.48 4.24
CA GLY A 271 -25.03 21.00 4.58
C GLY A 271 -25.40 19.74 3.80
N PHE A 272 -25.00 19.67 2.53
CA PHE A 272 -25.21 18.48 1.68
C PHE A 272 -24.33 17.30 2.09
N SER A 273 -23.12 17.53 2.61
CA SER A 273 -22.17 16.48 2.98
C SER A 273 -22.40 15.85 4.37
N GLY A 274 -23.42 16.28 5.12
CA GLY A 274 -23.72 15.75 6.46
C GLY A 274 -22.64 16.06 7.52
N SER A 275 -21.65 16.88 7.19
CA SER A 275 -20.61 17.31 8.11
C SER A 275 -21.11 18.49 8.93
N HIS A 276 -21.58 18.25 10.16
CA HIS A 276 -21.80 19.31 11.12
C HIS A 276 -20.49 20.09 11.37
N PRO A 277 -20.54 21.44 11.44
CA PRO A 277 -19.34 22.24 11.60
C PRO A 277 -18.82 22.09 13.03
N GLN A 278 -17.88 21.17 13.24
CA GLN A 278 -16.97 21.22 14.38
C GLN A 278 -15.62 21.73 13.86
N LYS A 279 -15.39 23.03 14.02
CA LYS A 279 -14.04 23.59 14.05
C LYS A 279 -13.99 24.64 15.17
N HIS A 280 -13.20 24.32 16.20
CA HIS A 280 -12.59 25.29 17.11
C HIS A 280 -11.43 25.99 16.37
#